data_AF-A0A7S3XUR7-F1
#
_entry.id   AF-A0A7S3XUR7-F1
#
_cell.length_a   1.000
_cell.length_b   1.000
_cell.length_c   1.000
_cell.angle_alpha   90.00
_cell.angle_beta   90.00
_cell.angle_gamma   90.00
#
_symmetry.space_group_name_H-M   'P 1'
#
loop_
_entity.id
_entity.type
_entity.pdbx_description
1 polymer ?
#
loop_
_entity_poly.entity_id
_entity_poly.type
_entity_poly.pdbx_seq_one_letter_code
_entity_poly.pdbx_strand_id
1 'polypeptide(L)'
;MKSSAAQWIACLLLCCFHNTGFKTADAVVAKPAYFEVRQPNKETIELRLEGDENLHWLVDRDGNTVVKTERHGFQYSKGLDSEGKLVASGVLVGKAGARRLAEAAAAGTTTAAAAG
;
A
#
# COMPACT_ATOMS: atom_id res chain seq x y z
N MET A 1 9.79 61.76 25.08
CA MET A 1 9.48 61.27 23.72
C MET A 1 9.74 59.77 23.71
N LYS A 2 8.74 58.94 23.98
CA LYS A 2 8.88 57.48 24.02
C LYS A 2 7.94 56.85 23.00
N SER A 3 8.53 56.01 22.16
CA SER A 3 7.93 54.92 21.39
C SER A 3 6.92 55.25 20.28
N SER A 4 7.32 55.07 19.02
CA SER A 4 6.42 54.91 17.88
C SER A 4 6.83 53.79 16.90
N ALA A 5 8.00 53.17 17.07
CA ALA A 5 8.44 52.08 16.19
C ALA A 5 8.00 50.67 16.65
N ALA A 6 7.69 50.49 17.94
CA ALA A 6 7.36 49.17 18.50
C ALA A 6 5.92 48.71 18.22
N GLN A 7 5.02 49.63 17.84
CA GLN A 7 3.59 49.31 17.68
C GLN A 7 3.24 48.68 16.33
N TRP A 8 4.09 48.86 15.30
CA TRP A 8 3.80 48.39 13.93
C TRP A 8 4.29 46.96 13.66
N ILE A 9 5.31 46.50 14.40
CA ILE A 9 5.87 45.14 14.24
C ILE A 9 4.93 44.07 14.84
N ALA A 10 4.15 44.44 15.86
CA ALA A 10 3.20 43.53 16.51
C ALA A 10 2.01 43.12 15.62
N CYS A 11 1.63 43.94 14.63
CA CYS A 11 0.52 43.63 13.73
C CYS A 11 0.91 42.64 12.61
N LEU A 12 2.17 42.64 12.16
CA LEU A 12 2.64 41.77 11.08
C LEU A 12 2.96 40.34 11.52
N LEU A 13 3.28 40.14 12.81
CA LEU A 13 3.56 38.80 13.36
C LEU A 13 2.29 38.04 13.79
N LEU A 14 1.13 38.71 13.88
CA LEU A 14 -0.13 38.08 14.30
C LEU A 14 -0.91 37.42 13.15
N CYS A 15 -0.61 37.77 11.89
CA CYS A 15 -1.28 37.20 10.71
C CYS A 15 -0.71 35.84 10.25
N CYS A 16 0.51 35.46 10.65
CA CYS A 16 1.13 34.22 10.18
C CYS A 16 0.81 32.98 11.03
N PHE A 17 0.10 33.13 12.16
CA PHE A 17 -0.17 32.02 13.09
C PHE A 17 -1.58 31.42 13.00
N HIS A 18 -2.41 31.87 12.07
CA HIS A 18 -3.82 31.46 11.96
C HIS A 18 -4.14 30.80 10.61
N ASN A 19 -3.68 29.55 10.41
CA ASN A 19 -4.41 28.47 9.71
C ASN A 19 -3.45 27.36 9.23
N THR A 20 -2.87 26.60 10.15
CA THR A 20 -2.52 25.20 9.85
C THR A 20 -3.62 24.30 10.41
N GLY A 21 -4.85 24.54 9.95
CA GLY A 21 -5.94 23.59 10.14
C GLY A 21 -5.73 22.43 9.17
N PHE A 22 -4.90 21.46 9.54
CA PHE A 22 -4.93 20.15 8.89
C PHE A 22 -6.33 19.57 9.14
N LYS A 23 -7.20 19.66 8.14
CA LYS A 23 -8.42 18.85 8.12
C LYS A 23 -7.96 17.41 7.95
N THR A 24 -8.05 16.62 9.01
CA THR A 24 -7.98 15.17 8.91
C THR A 24 -9.14 14.72 8.04
N ALA A 25 -8.84 14.34 6.79
CA ALA A 25 -9.82 13.65 5.96
C ALA A 25 -9.96 12.24 6.55
N ASP A 26 -11.12 11.95 7.16
CA ASP A 26 -11.49 10.58 7.50
C ASP A 26 -11.83 9.86 6.18
N ALA A 27 -10.82 9.23 5.58
CA ALA A 27 -11.04 8.34 4.45
C ALA A 27 -11.75 7.08 4.96
N VAL A 28 -13.00 6.87 4.51
CA VAL A 28 -13.72 5.62 4.78
C VAL A 28 -13.13 4.57 3.86
N VAL A 29 -12.35 3.64 4.43
CA VAL A 29 -11.78 2.54 3.64
C VAL A 29 -12.92 1.73 3.02
N ALA A 30 -13.01 1.75 1.70
CA ALA A 30 -13.91 0.87 0.98
C ALA A 30 -13.37 -0.55 1.12
N LYS A 31 -14.00 -1.36 1.99
CA LYS A 31 -13.70 -2.79 2.14
C LYS A 31 -14.85 -3.63 1.58
N PRO A 32 -14.98 -3.72 0.24
CA PRO A 32 -15.96 -4.62 -0.37
C PRO A 32 -15.73 -6.08 0.02
N ALA A 33 -16.76 -6.90 -0.12
CA ALA A 33 -16.67 -8.33 0.09
C ALA A 33 -15.67 -8.99 -0.88
N TYR A 34 -15.21 -10.19 -0.52
CA TYR A 34 -14.44 -11.01 -1.45
C TYR A 34 -15.28 -11.34 -2.69
N PHE A 35 -14.64 -11.36 -3.85
CA PHE A 35 -15.21 -11.78 -5.12
C PHE A 35 -14.36 -12.86 -5.76
N GLU A 36 -15.01 -13.78 -6.45
CA GLU A 36 -14.36 -14.89 -7.13
C GLU A 36 -13.83 -14.49 -8.51
N VAL A 37 -12.64 -14.95 -8.83
CA VAL A 37 -12.02 -14.78 -10.15
C VAL A 37 -11.39 -16.07 -10.61
N ARG A 38 -11.66 -16.43 -11.87
CA ARG A 38 -11.03 -17.58 -12.51
C ARG A 38 -9.71 -17.20 -13.16
N GLN A 39 -8.64 -17.89 -12.74
CA GLN A 39 -7.30 -17.76 -13.27
C GLN A 39 -7.16 -18.45 -14.65
N PRO A 40 -6.12 -18.11 -15.45
CA PRO A 40 -5.80 -18.81 -16.69
C PRO A 40 -5.54 -20.32 -16.50
N ASN A 41 -5.03 -20.73 -15.34
CA ASN A 41 -4.84 -22.14 -14.96
C ASN A 41 -6.16 -22.86 -14.59
N LYS A 42 -7.32 -22.19 -14.76
CA LYS A 42 -8.69 -22.63 -14.41
C LYS A 42 -9.01 -22.70 -12.91
N GLU A 43 -8.06 -22.37 -12.04
CA GLU A 43 -8.28 -22.24 -10.60
C GLU A 43 -9.18 -21.04 -10.30
N THR A 44 -10.11 -21.17 -9.35
CA THR A 44 -10.89 -20.05 -8.84
C THR A 44 -10.21 -19.54 -7.58
N ILE A 45 -9.98 -18.24 -7.51
CA ILE A 45 -9.44 -17.55 -6.34
C ILE A 45 -10.43 -16.51 -5.84
N GLU A 46 -10.29 -16.12 -4.58
CA GLU A 46 -11.07 -15.05 -3.97
C GLU A 46 -10.18 -13.85 -3.71
N LEU A 47 -10.61 -12.68 -4.17
CA LEU A 47 -9.90 -11.42 -4.01
C LEU A 47 -10.80 -10.38 -3.37
N ARG A 48 -10.20 -9.43 -2.67
CA ARG A 48 -10.86 -8.25 -2.14
C ARG A 48 -10.12 -7.00 -2.58
N LEU A 49 -10.86 -5.94 -2.89
CA LEU A 49 -10.28 -4.60 -3.04
C LEU A 49 -10.07 -3.99 -1.66
N GLU A 50 -8.89 -3.46 -1.41
CA GLU A 50 -8.59 -2.65 -0.23
C GLU A 50 -8.11 -1.27 -0.67
N GLY A 51 -8.42 -0.27 0.13
CA GLY A 51 -8.02 1.11 -0.11
C GLY A 51 -9.17 2.10 0.01
N ASP A 52 -8.92 3.30 -0.48
CA ASP A 52 -9.87 4.40 -0.54
C ASP A 52 -10.00 4.92 -1.99
N GLU A 53 -10.64 6.07 -2.15
CA GLU A 53 -10.84 6.71 -3.46
C GLU A 53 -9.53 7.15 -4.13
N ASN A 54 -8.45 7.32 -3.37
CA ASN A 54 -7.17 7.81 -3.88
C ASN A 54 -6.23 6.66 -4.25
N LEU A 55 -6.28 5.56 -3.49
CA LEU A 55 -5.41 4.41 -3.70
C LEU A 55 -6.14 3.12 -3.34
N HIS A 56 -6.11 2.15 -4.25
CA HIS A 56 -6.62 0.80 -4.00
C HIS A 56 -5.73 -0.29 -4.59
N TRP A 57 -5.76 -1.46 -3.96
CA TRP A 57 -5.06 -2.67 -4.40
C TRP A 57 -5.91 -3.90 -4.11
N LEU A 58 -5.48 -5.05 -4.63
CA LEU A 58 -6.15 -6.32 -4.40
C LEU A 58 -5.41 -7.13 -3.35
N VAL A 59 -6.16 -7.85 -2.52
CA VAL A 59 -5.64 -8.82 -1.55
C VAL A 59 -6.32 -10.16 -1.70
N ASP A 60 -5.63 -11.25 -1.39
CA ASP A 60 -6.22 -12.58 -1.26
C ASP A 60 -6.80 -12.81 0.15
N ARG A 61 -7.35 -14.01 0.39
CA ARG A 61 -7.91 -14.43 1.69
C ARG A 61 -6.90 -14.40 2.84
N ASP A 62 -5.63 -14.57 2.51
CA ASP A 62 -4.52 -14.59 3.47
C ASP A 62 -3.93 -13.18 3.70
N GLY A 63 -4.48 -12.15 3.03
CA GLY A 63 -4.05 -10.77 3.16
C GLY A 63 -2.83 -10.40 2.31
N ASN A 64 -2.38 -11.28 1.42
CA ASN A 64 -1.27 -11.00 0.51
C ASN A 64 -1.69 -10.04 -0.59
N THR A 65 -0.86 -9.05 -0.89
CA THR A 65 -1.11 -8.12 -1.99
C THR A 65 -0.97 -8.80 -3.35
N VAL A 66 -1.91 -8.49 -4.25
CA VAL A 66 -2.07 -9.10 -5.56
C VAL A 66 -1.98 -8.06 -6.67
N VAL A 67 -1.28 -8.40 -7.73
CA VAL A 67 -1.17 -7.64 -8.97
C VAL A 67 -1.84 -8.39 -10.12
N LYS A 68 -2.67 -7.68 -10.88
CA LYS A 68 -3.17 -8.17 -12.16
C LYS A 68 -2.13 -7.94 -13.25
N THR A 69 -1.78 -8.99 -13.97
CA THR A 69 -0.90 -8.94 -15.14
C THR A 69 -1.72 -9.14 -16.41
N GLU A 70 -1.34 -8.45 -17.49
CA GLU A 70 -2.10 -8.50 -18.76
C GLU A 70 -2.16 -9.91 -19.36
N ARG A 71 -1.11 -10.72 -19.17
CA ARG A 71 -0.97 -12.03 -19.83
C ARG A 71 -1.17 -13.25 -18.93
N HIS A 72 -1.01 -13.08 -17.62
CA HIS A 72 -0.89 -14.23 -16.71
C HIS A 72 -1.93 -14.23 -15.60
N GLY A 73 -2.96 -13.38 -15.65
CA GLY A 73 -3.93 -13.31 -14.56
C GLY A 73 -3.34 -12.63 -13.32
N PHE A 74 -3.67 -13.13 -12.13
CA PHE A 74 -3.33 -12.47 -10.88
C PHE A 74 -2.12 -13.14 -10.22
N GLN A 75 -1.16 -12.34 -9.80
CA GLN A 75 0.10 -12.77 -9.18
C GLN A 75 0.32 -12.09 -7.84
N TYR A 76 1.05 -12.73 -6.94
CA TYR A 76 1.49 -12.08 -5.70
C TYR A 76 2.44 -10.93 -6.00
N SER A 77 2.35 -9.87 -5.21
CA SER A 77 3.31 -8.77 -5.24
C SER A 77 4.61 -9.16 -4.53
N LYS A 78 5.74 -8.65 -5.00
CA LYS A 78 7.04 -8.69 -4.29
C LYS A 78 7.44 -7.34 -3.70
N GLY A 79 6.53 -6.37 -3.67
CA GLY A 79 6.75 -5.03 -3.15
C GLY A 79 6.46 -3.94 -4.18
N LEU A 80 6.99 -2.75 -3.90
CA LEU A 80 6.88 -1.57 -4.76
C LEU A 80 8.19 -1.34 -5.52
N ASP A 81 8.10 -0.78 -6.72
CA ASP A 81 9.27 -0.23 -7.41
C ASP A 81 9.63 1.18 -6.88
N SER A 82 10.65 1.81 -7.48
CA SER A 82 11.08 3.16 -7.12
C SER A 82 10.03 4.24 -7.38
N GLU A 83 9.00 3.94 -8.16
CA GLU A 83 7.89 4.84 -8.48
C GLU A 83 6.66 4.58 -7.60
N GLY A 84 6.73 3.62 -6.67
CA GLY A 84 5.61 3.24 -5.82
C GLY A 84 4.57 2.36 -6.51
N LYS A 85 4.90 1.69 -7.62
CA LYS A 85 4.00 0.74 -8.30
C LYS A 85 4.24 -0.68 -7.81
N LEU A 86 3.17 -1.46 -7.68
CA LEU A 86 3.27 -2.87 -7.30
C LEU A 86 3.99 -3.69 -8.37
N VAL A 87 4.96 -4.49 -7.93
CA VAL A 87 5.77 -5.34 -8.81
C VAL A 87 5.34 -6.80 -8.64
N ALA A 88 5.05 -7.46 -9.76
CA ALA A 88 4.67 -8.87 -9.76
C ALA A 88 5.85 -9.78 -9.37
N SER A 89 5.55 -10.80 -8.57
CA SER A 89 6.51 -11.83 -8.14
C SER A 89 6.79 -12.91 -9.19
N GLY A 90 5.91 -13.08 -10.19
CA GLY A 90 5.91 -14.23 -11.09
C GLY A 90 5.16 -15.45 -10.55
N VAL A 91 4.66 -15.40 -9.30
CA VAL A 91 3.91 -16.48 -8.66
C VAL A 91 2.42 -16.19 -8.77
N LEU A 92 1.66 -17.07 -9.44
CA LEU A 92 0.21 -16.97 -9.54
C LEU A 92 -0.44 -17.07 -8.17
N VAL A 93 -1.51 -16.29 -7.96
CA VAL A 93 -2.36 -16.44 -6.78
C VAL A 93 -3.16 -17.74 -6.88
N GLY A 94 -3.22 -18.48 -5.77
CA GLY A 94 -3.86 -19.79 -5.70
C GLY A 94 -3.12 -20.69 -4.72
N LYS A 95 -3.66 -21.88 -4.47
CA LYS A 95 -3.16 -22.83 -3.45
C LYS A 95 -1.68 -23.19 -3.68
N ALA A 96 -1.31 -23.44 -4.92
CA ALA A 96 0.07 -23.78 -5.27
C ALA A 96 1.02 -22.57 -5.15
N GLY A 97 0.51 -21.36 -5.44
CA GLY A 97 1.28 -20.14 -5.34
C GLY A 97 1.53 -19.71 -3.90
N ALA A 98 0.51 -19.75 -3.05
CA ALA A 98 0.61 -19.41 -1.62
C ALA A 98 1.68 -20.27 -0.93
N ARG A 99 1.68 -21.57 -1.22
CA ARG A 99 2.71 -22.50 -0.75
C ARG A 99 4.11 -22.09 -1.20
N ARG A 100 4.30 -21.76 -2.49
CA ARG A 100 5.60 -21.33 -3.01
C ARG A 100 6.08 -20.01 -2.41
N LEU A 101 5.16 -19.08 -2.16
CA LEU A 101 5.45 -17.81 -1.50
C LEU A 101 5.95 -18.06 -0.06
N ALA A 102 5.27 -18.93 0.68
CA ALA A 102 5.67 -19.33 2.02
C ALA A 102 7.03 -20.06 2.04
N GLU A 103 7.27 -20.97 1.10
CA GLU A 103 8.55 -21.67 0.94
C GLU A 103 9.69 -20.68 0.61
N ALA A 104 9.46 -19.72 -0.28
CA ALA A 104 10.44 -18.68 -0.61
C ALA A 104 10.74 -17.76 0.59
N ALA A 105 9.71 -17.38 1.36
CA ALA A 105 9.88 -16.60 2.59
C ALA A 105 10.69 -17.36 3.65
N ALA A 106 10.44 -18.67 3.80
CA ALA A 106 11.21 -19.52 4.72
C ALA A 106 12.68 -19.67 4.29
N ALA A 107 12.93 -19.83 2.98
CA ALA A 107 14.29 -19.99 2.44
C ALA A 107 15.16 -18.72 2.59
N GLY A 108 14.56 -17.52 2.49
CA GLY A 108 15.27 -16.25 2.68
C GLY A 108 15.83 -16.05 4.11
N THR A 109 15.31 -16.78 5.10
CA THR A 109 15.73 -16.63 6.50
C THR A 109 17.01 -17.41 6.83
N THR A 110 17.43 -18.36 6.00
CA THR A 110 18.56 -19.27 6.32
C THR A 110 19.95 -18.81 5.82
N THR A 111 20.06 -17.66 5.14
CA THR A 111 21.34 -17.18 4.57
C THR A 111 22.00 -16.00 5.30
N ALA A 112 21.56 -15.66 6.52
CA ALA A 112 22.08 -14.51 7.29
C ALA A 112 22.98 -14.87 8.50
N ALA A 113 23.46 -16.11 8.62
CA ALA A 113 24.20 -16.56 9.82
C ALA A 113 25.61 -17.17 9.57
N ALA A 114 26.23 -16.91 8.41
CA ALA A 114 27.58 -17.41 8.13
C ALA A 114 28.49 -16.34 7.50
N ALA A 115 28.75 -15.25 8.24
CA ALA A 115 29.90 -14.38 8.04
C ALA A 115 30.14 -13.58 9.34
N GLY A 116 31.16 -13.98 10.10
CA GLY A 116 31.57 -13.31 11.35
C GLY A 116 32.28 -14.27 12.28
#